data_AF-A0ABD5X4J3-F1
#
_entry.id   AF-A0ABD5X4J3-F1
#
_cell.length_a   1.000
_cell.length_b   1.000
_cell.length_c   1.000
_cell.angle_alpha   90.00
_cell.angle_beta   90.00
_cell.angle_gamma   90.00
#
_symmetry.space_group_name_H-M   'P 1'
#
loop_
_entity.id
_entity.type
_entity.pdbx_description
1 polymer ?
#
loop_
_entity_poly.entity_id
_entity_poly.type
_entity_poly.pdbx_seq_one_letter_code
_entity_poly.pdbx_strand_id
1 'polypeptide(L)'
;MKEHDDYSELLDKADEYRQSGELVSAADYYSRVGYYGLSRACFHHRGLWIGIDKLRLAAVCYRMSGEDSRCTNRSQQSELMINEVIDNHLPENKTKRDAWTGLAHEYIGDFRMIANRKDANEAYQTAMKLYKRVEQAGAPDPVYAWAGEDGFHFSTNFLLYLIDAVGWKIDSDSFTALRSLSLTYRIEYRHEYIAELLSLLDKSETLEWSDDVLAPPDESE
;
A
#
# COMPACT_ATOMS: atom_id res chain seq x y z
N MET A 1 4.02 -22.11 -18.82
CA MET A 1 2.57 -22.25 -18.54
C MET A 1 2.33 -22.59 -17.06
N LYS A 2 3.02 -23.57 -16.47
CA LYS A 2 2.94 -23.89 -15.02
C LYS A 2 3.23 -22.74 -14.02
N GLU A 3 4.01 -21.73 -14.41
CA GLU A 3 4.45 -20.67 -13.49
C GLU A 3 3.40 -19.60 -13.22
N HIS A 4 2.46 -19.36 -14.15
CA HIS A 4 1.35 -18.43 -13.92
C HIS A 4 0.30 -19.04 -12.98
N ASP A 5 0.12 -20.35 -13.05
CA ASP A 5 -0.79 -21.10 -12.19
C ASP A 5 -0.38 -21.00 -10.70
N ASP A 6 0.92 -20.94 -10.41
CA ASP A 6 1.47 -20.87 -9.04
C ASP A 6 1.22 -19.49 -8.37
N TYR A 7 1.34 -18.37 -9.10
CA TYR A 7 1.08 -17.05 -8.53
C TYR A 7 -0.39 -16.87 -8.16
N SER A 8 -1.29 -17.22 -9.08
CA SER A 8 -2.73 -17.11 -8.85
C SER A 8 -3.18 -18.03 -7.73
N GLU A 9 -2.71 -19.29 -7.70
CA GLU A 9 -3.04 -20.22 -6.60
C GLU A 9 -2.57 -19.70 -5.23
N LEU A 10 -1.37 -19.11 -5.15
CA LEU A 10 -0.87 -18.53 -3.91
C LEU A 10 -1.69 -17.32 -3.46
N LEU A 11 -2.14 -16.49 -4.40
CA LEU A 11 -2.97 -15.32 -4.11
C LEU A 11 -4.38 -15.73 -3.67
N ASP A 12 -5.01 -16.66 -4.38
CA ASP A 12 -6.35 -17.18 -4.05
C ASP A 12 -6.36 -17.77 -2.63
N LYS A 13 -5.32 -18.54 -2.25
CA LYS A 13 -5.18 -19.05 -0.88
C LYS A 13 -4.97 -17.94 0.15
N ALA A 14 -4.20 -16.90 -0.19
CA ALA A 14 -4.00 -15.77 0.71
C ALA A 14 -5.33 -15.06 0.99
N ASP A 15 -6.14 -14.85 -0.05
CA ASP A 15 -7.46 -14.23 0.05
C ASP A 15 -8.47 -15.11 0.80
N GLU A 16 -8.48 -16.43 0.56
CA GLU A 16 -9.31 -17.40 1.29
C GLU A 16 -9.02 -17.35 2.80
N TYR A 17 -7.74 -17.46 3.18
CA TYR A 17 -7.34 -17.42 4.59
C TYR A 17 -7.59 -16.05 5.24
N ARG A 18 -7.46 -14.97 4.46
CA ARG A 18 -7.73 -13.62 4.93
C ARG A 18 -9.22 -13.47 5.29
N GLN A 19 -10.10 -13.95 4.42
CA GLN A 19 -11.56 -13.93 4.63
C GLN A 19 -11.99 -14.86 5.77
N SER A 20 -11.38 -16.04 5.89
CA SER A 20 -11.70 -16.99 6.97
C SER A 20 -11.19 -16.59 8.36
N GLY A 21 -10.39 -15.51 8.47
CA GLY A 21 -9.76 -15.07 9.72
C GLY A 21 -8.49 -15.84 10.09
N GLU A 22 -7.99 -16.73 9.23
CA GLU A 22 -6.71 -17.42 9.39
C GLU A 22 -5.53 -16.50 9.02
N LEU A 23 -5.43 -15.36 9.71
CA LEU A 23 -4.56 -14.24 9.34
C LEU A 23 -3.06 -14.59 9.28
N VAL A 24 -2.58 -15.53 10.10
CA VAL A 24 -1.18 -16.01 10.02
C VAL A 24 -0.93 -16.75 8.71
N SER A 25 -1.87 -17.62 8.31
CA SER A 25 -1.81 -18.34 7.03
C SER A 25 -1.88 -17.35 5.86
N ALA A 26 -2.81 -16.38 5.92
CA ALA A 26 -2.93 -15.32 4.93
C ALA A 26 -1.61 -14.55 4.79
N ALA A 27 -0.99 -14.15 5.91
CA ALA A 27 0.29 -13.45 5.93
C ALA A 27 1.44 -14.26 5.30
N ASP A 28 1.51 -15.56 5.61
CA ASP A 28 2.51 -16.46 5.05
C ASP A 28 2.36 -16.60 3.53
N TYR A 29 1.12 -16.72 3.02
CA TYR A 29 0.85 -16.79 1.59
C TYR A 29 1.08 -15.45 0.88
N TYR A 30 0.60 -14.32 1.41
CA TYR A 30 0.92 -13.00 0.86
C TYR A 30 2.43 -12.73 0.85
N SER A 31 3.17 -13.21 1.85
CA SER A 31 4.63 -13.11 1.84
C SER A 31 5.25 -13.89 0.68
N ARG A 32 4.77 -15.09 0.39
CA ARG A 32 5.22 -15.89 -0.77
C ARG A 32 4.89 -15.19 -2.09
N VAL A 33 3.67 -14.68 -2.24
CA VAL A 33 3.26 -13.88 -3.40
C VAL A 33 4.17 -12.65 -3.56
N GLY A 34 4.46 -11.97 -2.45
CA GLY A 34 5.36 -10.82 -2.40
C GLY A 34 6.77 -11.13 -2.92
N TYR A 35 7.40 -12.17 -2.37
CA TYR A 35 8.74 -12.60 -2.82
C TYR A 35 8.75 -13.15 -4.24
N TYR A 36 7.68 -13.83 -4.67
CA TYR A 36 7.54 -14.27 -6.05
C TYR A 36 7.47 -13.07 -7.00
N GLY A 37 6.71 -12.03 -6.66
CA GLY A 37 6.65 -10.78 -7.41
C GLY A 37 8.03 -10.10 -7.51
N LEU A 38 8.76 -10.03 -6.40
CA LEU A 38 10.09 -9.44 -6.32
C LEU A 38 11.13 -10.24 -7.13
N SER A 39 11.11 -11.57 -7.09
CA SER A 39 12.07 -12.40 -7.84
C SER A 39 11.87 -12.30 -9.35
N ARG A 40 10.65 -11.96 -9.80
CA ARG A 40 10.35 -11.69 -11.21
C ARG A 40 10.58 -10.24 -11.62
N ALA A 41 10.74 -9.35 -10.66
CA ALA A 41 10.90 -7.91 -10.90
C ALA A 41 12.26 -7.50 -11.46
N CYS A 42 13.19 -8.45 -11.67
CA CYS A 42 14.50 -8.25 -12.30
C CYS A 42 14.44 -7.50 -13.65
N PHE A 43 13.27 -7.38 -14.27
CA PHE A 43 13.08 -6.76 -15.58
C PHE A 43 12.21 -5.49 -15.57
N HIS A 44 11.34 -5.24 -14.57
CA HIS A 44 10.41 -4.10 -14.57
C HIS A 44 9.97 -3.64 -13.17
N HIS A 45 9.97 -2.32 -12.95
CA HIS A 45 9.53 -1.66 -11.69
C HIS A 45 8.11 -2.05 -11.24
N ARG A 46 7.22 -2.42 -12.17
CA ARG A 46 5.84 -2.84 -11.88
C ARG A 46 5.76 -4.09 -10.97
N GLY A 47 6.52 -5.14 -11.30
CA GLY A 47 6.49 -6.40 -10.54
C GLY A 47 6.97 -6.23 -9.10
N LEU A 48 7.90 -5.30 -8.90
CA LEU A 48 8.41 -4.94 -7.60
C LEU A 48 7.32 -4.29 -6.73
N TRP A 49 6.58 -3.30 -7.25
CA TRP A 49 5.52 -2.65 -6.47
C TRP A 49 4.37 -3.59 -6.12
N ILE A 50 4.02 -4.53 -7.00
CA ILE A 50 3.08 -5.62 -6.68
C ILE A 50 3.61 -6.46 -5.52
N GLY A 51 4.89 -6.85 -5.59
CA GLY A 51 5.52 -7.64 -4.53
C GLY A 51 5.51 -6.92 -3.18
N ILE A 52 5.90 -5.65 -3.16
CA ILE A 52 5.90 -4.80 -1.96
C ILE A 52 4.48 -4.64 -1.40
N ASP A 53 3.48 -4.44 -2.25
CA ASP A 53 2.09 -4.33 -1.82
C ASP A 53 1.59 -5.60 -1.11
N LYS A 54 1.91 -6.78 -1.64
CA LYS A 54 1.56 -8.05 -0.98
C LYS A 54 2.31 -8.25 0.33
N LEU A 55 3.56 -7.81 0.42
CA LEU A 55 4.29 -7.78 1.69
C LEU A 55 3.65 -6.84 2.72
N ARG A 56 3.07 -5.72 2.28
CA ARG A 56 2.32 -4.78 3.14
C ARG A 56 1.06 -5.43 3.70
N LEU A 57 0.29 -6.13 2.88
CA LEU A 57 -0.87 -6.93 3.33
C LEU A 57 -0.46 -8.03 4.31
N ALA A 58 0.66 -8.72 4.06
CA ALA A 58 1.19 -9.71 5.00
C ALA A 58 1.53 -9.10 6.37
N ALA A 59 2.13 -7.90 6.39
CA ALA A 59 2.46 -7.20 7.62
C ALA A 59 1.18 -6.82 8.42
N VAL A 60 0.12 -6.37 7.75
CA VAL A 60 -1.18 -6.10 8.39
C VAL A 60 -1.77 -7.38 8.98
N CYS A 61 -1.75 -8.48 8.24
CA CYS A 61 -2.27 -9.76 8.73
C CYS A 61 -1.51 -10.26 9.97
N TYR A 62 -0.17 -10.18 9.98
CA TYR A 62 0.62 -10.52 11.18
C TYR A 62 0.34 -9.58 12.35
N ARG A 63 0.11 -8.28 12.09
CA ARG A 63 -0.25 -7.32 13.13
C ARG A 63 -1.57 -7.72 13.78
N MET A 64 -2.61 -7.88 12.99
CA MET A 64 -3.96 -8.24 13.47
C MET A 64 -3.97 -9.58 14.21
N SER A 65 -3.12 -10.53 13.81
CA SER A 65 -2.98 -11.81 14.50
C SER A 65 -2.13 -11.76 15.80
N GLY A 66 -1.62 -10.59 16.19
CA GLY A 66 -0.74 -10.42 17.36
C GLY A 66 0.68 -10.98 17.18
N GLU A 67 1.11 -11.26 15.94
CA GLU A 67 2.45 -11.77 15.60
C GLU A 67 3.46 -10.61 15.45
N ASP A 68 3.60 -9.78 16.49
CA ASP A 68 4.39 -8.54 16.48
C ASP A 68 5.83 -8.70 15.95
N SER A 69 6.47 -9.82 16.30
CA SER A 69 7.83 -10.12 15.85
C SER A 69 7.89 -10.38 14.34
N ARG A 70 6.91 -11.12 13.80
CA ARG A 70 6.83 -11.38 12.34
C ARG A 70 6.43 -10.12 11.59
N CYS A 71 5.48 -9.35 12.12
CA CYS A 71 5.09 -8.05 11.59
C CYS A 71 6.31 -7.10 11.49
N THR A 72 7.04 -6.93 12.60
CA THR A 72 8.25 -6.09 12.64
C THR A 72 9.30 -6.54 11.64
N ASN A 73 9.60 -7.84 11.61
CA ASN A 73 10.58 -8.39 10.68
C ASN A 73 10.17 -8.19 9.22
N ARG A 74 8.88 -8.42 8.90
CA ARG A 74 8.31 -8.22 7.55
C ARG A 74 8.42 -6.76 7.10
N SER A 75 8.06 -5.83 7.98
CA SER A 75 8.16 -4.40 7.72
C SER A 75 9.61 -3.94 7.48
N GLN A 76 10.56 -4.43 8.29
CA GLN A 76 11.98 -4.10 8.13
C GLN A 76 12.56 -4.62 6.82
N GLN A 77 12.26 -5.86 6.44
CA GLN A 77 12.71 -6.41 5.16
C GLN A 77 12.16 -5.63 3.97
N SER A 78 10.89 -5.24 4.04
CA SER A 78 10.24 -4.47 2.98
C SER A 78 10.84 -3.07 2.85
N GLU A 79 11.18 -2.43 3.97
CA GLU A 79 11.90 -1.14 3.98
C GLU A 79 13.27 -1.25 3.29
N LEU A 80 14.03 -2.33 3.52
CA LEU A 80 15.31 -2.55 2.84
C LEU A 80 15.12 -2.67 1.31
N MET A 81 14.09 -3.39 0.87
CA MET A 81 13.78 -3.53 -0.55
C MET A 81 13.34 -2.20 -1.19
N ILE A 82 12.57 -1.39 -0.47
CA ILE A 82 12.16 -0.07 -0.94
C ILE A 82 13.36 0.87 -1.07
N ASN A 83 14.30 0.84 -0.11
CA ASN A 83 15.51 1.66 -0.20
C ASN A 83 16.38 1.26 -1.41
N GLU A 84 16.52 -0.03 -1.70
CA GLU A 84 17.21 -0.50 -2.91
C GLU A 84 16.59 0.07 -4.20
N VAL A 85 15.26 0.23 -4.20
CA VAL A 85 14.52 0.80 -5.33
C VAL A 85 14.79 2.28 -5.48
N ILE A 86 14.81 3.02 -4.37
CA ILE A 86 15.18 4.44 -4.35
C ILE A 86 16.57 4.64 -4.97
N ASP A 87 17.52 3.79 -4.58
CA ASP A 87 18.92 3.96 -4.95
C ASP A 87 19.21 3.54 -6.40
N ASN A 88 18.54 2.50 -6.93
CA ASN A 88 18.95 1.86 -8.18
C ASN A 88 17.91 1.84 -9.29
N HIS A 89 16.62 2.03 -8.99
CA HIS A 89 15.55 1.70 -9.94
C HIS A 89 14.63 2.88 -10.29
N LEU A 90 14.90 4.07 -9.76
CA LEU A 90 14.07 5.25 -10.04
C LEU A 90 14.40 5.93 -11.38
N PRO A 91 13.39 6.54 -12.03
CA PRO A 91 13.60 7.29 -13.26
C PRO A 91 14.66 8.40 -13.13
N GLU A 92 15.32 8.73 -14.24
CA GLU A 92 16.27 9.85 -14.29
C GLU A 92 15.60 11.23 -14.30
N ASN A 93 14.38 11.32 -14.85
CA ASN A 93 13.62 12.57 -14.85
C ASN A 93 13.33 13.00 -13.41
N LYS A 94 13.78 14.20 -13.03
CA LYS A 94 13.70 14.71 -11.65
C LYS A 94 12.29 14.69 -11.08
N THR A 95 11.28 15.19 -11.80
CA THR A 95 9.90 15.24 -11.30
C THR A 95 9.33 13.84 -11.12
N LYS A 96 9.60 12.92 -12.06
CA LYS A 96 9.21 11.51 -11.90
C LYS A 96 9.94 10.86 -10.74
N ARG A 97 11.24 11.09 -10.60
CA ARG A 97 12.05 10.60 -9.48
C ARG A 97 11.45 11.06 -8.15
N ASP A 98 11.18 12.36 -7.99
CA ASP A 98 10.58 12.91 -6.78
C ASP A 98 9.22 12.23 -6.47
N ALA A 99 8.37 12.00 -7.48
CA ALA A 99 7.10 11.31 -7.29
C ALA A 99 7.28 9.86 -6.80
N TRP A 100 8.15 9.08 -7.46
CA TRP A 100 8.40 7.69 -7.07
C TRP A 100 9.16 7.58 -5.74
N THR A 101 10.07 8.49 -5.43
CA THR A 101 10.70 8.58 -4.09
C THR A 101 9.66 8.95 -3.04
N GLY A 102 8.69 9.81 -3.37
CA GLY A 102 7.55 10.10 -2.51
C GLY A 102 6.73 8.86 -2.21
N LEU A 103 6.42 8.06 -3.23
CA LEU A 103 5.73 6.78 -3.09
C LEU A 103 6.52 5.79 -2.23
N ALA A 104 7.83 5.69 -2.45
CA ALA A 104 8.69 4.84 -1.64
C ALA A 104 8.62 5.21 -0.15
N HIS A 105 8.69 6.50 0.17
CA HIS A 105 8.53 6.96 1.55
C HIS A 105 7.11 6.79 2.11
N GLU A 106 6.08 6.85 1.28
CA GLU A 106 4.70 6.51 1.67
C GLU A 106 4.62 5.05 2.12
N TYR A 107 5.15 4.10 1.34
CA TYR A 107 5.23 2.69 1.73
C TYR A 107 6.08 2.45 2.98
N ILE A 108 7.23 3.12 3.11
CA ILE A 108 8.05 3.04 4.33
C ILE A 108 7.25 3.52 5.54
N GLY A 109 6.51 4.62 5.40
CA GLY A 109 5.59 5.13 6.42
C GLY A 109 4.55 4.09 6.81
N ASP A 110 3.91 3.44 5.84
CA ASP A 110 2.92 2.38 6.08
C ASP A 110 3.54 1.23 6.86
N PHE A 111 4.67 0.67 6.41
CA PHE A 111 5.33 -0.45 7.08
C PHE A 111 5.76 -0.11 8.51
N ARG A 112 6.27 1.10 8.72
CA ARG A 112 6.63 1.60 10.05
C ARG A 112 5.40 1.74 10.94
N MET A 113 4.29 2.26 10.42
CA MET A 113 3.04 2.38 11.17
C MET A 113 2.44 1.01 11.52
N ILE A 114 2.40 0.09 10.56
CA ILE A 114 1.95 -1.30 10.76
C ILE A 114 2.76 -1.98 11.86
N ALA A 115 4.09 -1.79 11.88
CA ALA A 115 4.97 -2.29 12.93
C ALA A 115 5.01 -1.43 14.20
N ASN A 116 4.10 -0.46 14.36
CA ASN A 116 3.99 0.42 15.52
C ASN A 116 5.30 1.16 15.88
N ARG A 117 6.06 1.58 14.86
CA ARG A 117 7.33 2.30 15.04
C ARG A 117 7.09 3.80 15.11
N LYS A 118 7.78 4.46 16.05
CA LYS A 118 7.66 5.91 16.32
C LYS A 118 8.19 6.79 15.18
N ASP A 119 9.04 6.25 14.32
CA ASP A 119 9.66 6.95 13.18
C ASP A 119 8.84 6.88 11.88
N ALA A 120 7.59 6.39 11.94
CA ALA A 120 6.70 6.38 10.78
C ALA A 120 6.42 7.80 10.23
N ASN A 121 6.25 8.77 11.13
CA ASN A 121 5.94 10.16 10.78
C ASN A 121 7.00 10.83 9.91
N GLU A 122 8.27 10.50 10.10
CA GLU A 122 9.38 11.08 9.32
C GLU A 122 9.30 10.67 7.85
N ALA A 123 8.88 9.43 7.58
CA ALA A 123 8.69 8.92 6.22
C ALA A 123 7.52 9.64 5.54
N TYR A 124 6.37 9.77 6.22
CA TYR A 124 5.23 10.52 5.67
C TYR A 124 5.55 11.99 5.41
N GLN A 125 6.26 12.67 6.32
CA GLN A 125 6.70 14.05 6.08
C GLN A 125 7.66 14.18 4.91
N THR A 126 8.47 13.15 4.64
CA THR A 126 9.36 13.13 3.47
C THR A 126 8.55 12.96 2.19
N ALA A 127 7.61 12.01 2.16
CA ALA A 127 6.68 11.82 1.04
C ALA A 127 5.91 13.11 0.72
N MET A 128 5.37 13.76 1.76
CA MET A 128 4.69 15.06 1.67
C MET A 128 5.50 16.14 0.97
N LYS A 129 6.76 16.31 1.38
CA LYS A 129 7.66 17.33 0.80
C LYS A 129 7.94 17.05 -0.67
N LEU A 130 8.07 15.79 -1.05
CA LEU A 130 8.31 15.37 -2.42
C LEU A 130 7.07 15.58 -3.29
N TYR A 131 5.90 15.16 -2.84
CA TYR A 131 4.64 15.38 -3.56
C TYR A 131 4.33 16.86 -3.76
N LYS A 132 4.56 17.72 -2.75
CA LYS A 132 4.44 19.18 -2.90
C LYS A 132 5.35 19.73 -4.01
N ARG A 133 6.58 19.23 -4.14
CA ARG A 133 7.49 19.62 -5.24
C ARG A 133 7.00 19.12 -6.59
N VAL A 134 6.48 17.90 -6.67
CA VAL A 134 5.94 17.32 -7.91
C VAL A 134 4.76 18.14 -8.42
N GLU A 135 3.82 18.47 -7.53
CA GLU A 135 2.65 19.29 -7.87
C GLU A 135 3.06 20.73 -8.25
N GLN A 136 4.01 21.35 -7.53
CA GLN A 136 4.54 22.68 -7.86
C GLN A 136 5.29 22.73 -9.18
N ALA A 137 5.94 21.64 -9.58
CA ALA A 137 6.68 21.55 -10.84
C ALA A 137 5.77 21.47 -12.07
N GLY A 138 4.45 21.42 -11.89
CA GLY A 138 3.49 21.40 -13.00
C GLY A 138 3.62 20.14 -13.87
N ALA A 139 3.94 18.99 -13.26
CA ALA A 139 3.96 17.70 -13.97
C ALA A 139 2.70 17.53 -14.84
N PRO A 140 2.81 16.99 -16.06
CA PRO A 140 1.88 17.27 -17.14
C PRO A 140 0.46 16.77 -16.84
N ASP A 141 -0.51 17.64 -17.11
CA ASP A 141 -1.98 17.48 -17.08
C ASP A 141 -2.57 16.57 -15.96
N PRO A 142 -3.17 17.15 -14.90
CA PRO A 142 -3.35 16.51 -13.60
C PRO A 142 -4.38 15.37 -13.55
N VAL A 143 -5.18 15.10 -14.58
CA VAL A 143 -6.41 14.30 -14.38
C VAL A 143 -6.19 12.78 -14.33
N TYR A 144 -5.08 12.26 -14.90
CA TYR A 144 -4.90 10.81 -15.03
C TYR A 144 -3.46 10.26 -14.88
N ALA A 145 -2.43 11.12 -14.71
CA ALA A 145 -1.05 10.69 -14.91
C ALA A 145 -0.49 9.76 -13.81
N TRP A 146 -0.79 10.02 -12.53
CA TRP A 146 -0.26 9.20 -11.42
C TRP A 146 -1.21 8.11 -10.96
N ALA A 147 -2.52 8.35 -10.98
CA ALA A 147 -3.51 7.33 -10.63
C ALA A 147 -3.47 6.10 -11.54
N GLY A 148 -3.04 6.27 -12.79
CA GLY A 148 -2.84 5.17 -13.75
C GLY A 148 -1.49 4.44 -13.61
N GLU A 149 -0.55 4.93 -12.82
CA GLU A 149 0.73 4.26 -12.58
C GLU A 149 0.55 3.19 -11.49
N ASP A 150 0.87 1.94 -11.81
CA ASP A 150 0.53 0.76 -11.00
C ASP A 150 0.88 0.91 -9.51
N GLY A 151 2.06 1.42 -9.18
CA GLY A 151 2.49 1.58 -7.78
C GLY A 151 1.63 2.59 -6.99
N PHE A 152 1.21 3.68 -7.63
CA PHE A 152 0.32 4.66 -7.00
C PHE A 152 -1.10 4.11 -6.89
N HIS A 153 -1.55 3.34 -7.88
CA HIS A 153 -2.83 2.64 -7.84
C HIS A 153 -2.88 1.64 -6.66
N PHE A 154 -1.88 0.76 -6.53
CA PHE A 154 -1.81 -0.20 -5.41
C PHE A 154 -1.74 0.49 -4.06
N SER A 155 -0.98 1.58 -3.93
CA SER A 155 -0.95 2.35 -2.69
C SER A 155 -2.33 2.86 -2.31
N THR A 156 -3.05 3.45 -3.27
CA THR A 156 -4.38 4.00 -3.04
C THR A 156 -5.39 2.91 -2.68
N ASN A 157 -5.40 1.79 -3.43
CA ASN A 157 -6.30 0.67 -3.15
C ASN A 157 -6.10 0.10 -1.76
N PHE A 158 -4.85 -0.04 -1.30
CA PHE A 158 -4.57 -0.51 0.06
C PHE A 158 -5.26 0.35 1.11
N LEU A 159 -5.19 1.68 1.00
CA LEU A 159 -5.87 2.56 1.95
C LEU A 159 -7.39 2.39 1.90
N LEU A 160 -7.96 2.28 0.69
CA LEU A 160 -9.40 2.04 0.51
C LEU A 160 -9.82 0.68 1.08
N TYR A 161 -9.01 -0.37 0.93
CA TYR A 161 -9.26 -1.67 1.54
C TYR A 161 -9.27 -1.59 3.07
N LEU A 162 -8.36 -0.81 3.69
CA LEU A 162 -8.40 -0.63 5.14
C LEU A 162 -9.65 0.12 5.59
N ILE A 163 -10.05 1.17 4.86
CA ILE A 163 -11.25 1.98 5.14
C ILE A 163 -12.50 1.09 5.09
N ASP A 164 -12.66 0.32 4.02
CA ASP A 164 -13.80 -0.59 3.85
C ASP A 164 -13.81 -1.69 4.91
N ALA A 165 -12.65 -2.28 5.21
CA ALA A 165 -12.52 -3.35 6.21
C ALA A 165 -12.91 -2.95 7.64
N VAL A 166 -12.85 -1.65 7.97
CA VAL A 166 -13.31 -1.14 9.28
C VAL A 166 -14.67 -0.44 9.19
N GLY A 167 -15.32 -0.44 8.03
CA GLY A 167 -16.59 0.26 7.80
C GLY A 167 -16.48 1.77 7.97
N TRP A 168 -15.31 2.36 7.68
CA TRP A 168 -15.09 3.79 7.82
C TRP A 168 -15.83 4.56 6.72
N LYS A 169 -16.73 5.46 7.12
CA LYS A 169 -17.46 6.31 6.16
C LYS A 169 -16.52 7.40 5.62
N ILE A 170 -16.30 7.39 4.31
CA ILE A 170 -15.61 8.45 3.57
C ILE A 170 -16.62 9.16 2.66
N ASP A 171 -16.57 10.49 2.60
CA ASP A 171 -17.42 11.26 1.70
C ASP A 171 -16.96 11.16 0.24
N SER A 172 -17.87 11.47 -0.70
CA SER A 172 -17.66 11.39 -2.15
C SER A 172 -16.48 12.27 -2.63
N ASP A 173 -16.30 13.45 -2.03
CA ASP A 173 -15.23 14.39 -2.39
C ASP A 173 -13.87 13.85 -1.96
N SER A 174 -13.76 13.37 -0.71
CA SER A 174 -12.55 12.75 -0.18
C SER A 174 -12.19 11.47 -0.94
N PHE A 175 -13.17 10.62 -1.26
CA PHE A 175 -12.97 9.43 -2.08
C PHE A 175 -12.43 9.77 -3.47
N THR A 176 -13.04 10.78 -4.12
CA THR A 176 -12.60 11.27 -5.42
C THR A 176 -11.18 11.84 -5.35
N ALA A 177 -10.87 12.65 -4.33
CA ALA A 177 -9.56 13.26 -4.15
C ALA A 177 -8.45 12.23 -3.91
N LEU A 178 -8.72 11.18 -3.13
CA LEU A 178 -7.80 10.05 -2.91
C LEU A 178 -7.45 9.33 -4.21
N ARG A 179 -8.43 9.15 -5.10
CA ARG A 179 -8.26 8.38 -6.34
C ARG A 179 -7.68 9.17 -7.50
N SER A 180 -7.98 10.46 -7.59
CA SER A 180 -8.01 11.11 -8.90
C SER A 180 -6.83 12.05 -9.15
N LEU A 181 -6.36 12.85 -8.19
CA LEU A 181 -5.65 14.09 -8.59
C LEU A 181 -4.47 14.55 -7.73
N SER A 182 -4.56 14.49 -6.40
CA SER A 182 -3.56 15.12 -5.55
C SER A 182 -2.76 14.11 -4.73
N LEU A 183 -1.46 14.02 -5.05
CA LEU A 183 -0.52 13.24 -4.28
C LEU A 183 -0.39 13.80 -2.86
N THR A 184 -0.45 15.12 -2.72
CA THR A 184 -0.42 15.81 -1.42
C THR A 184 -1.66 15.48 -0.59
N TYR A 185 -2.86 15.61 -1.14
CA TYR A 185 -4.09 15.27 -0.41
C TYR A 185 -4.08 13.81 0.05
N ARG A 186 -3.67 12.90 -0.85
CA ARG A 186 -3.59 11.47 -0.52
C ARG A 186 -2.68 11.18 0.67
N ILE A 187 -1.48 11.77 0.68
CA ILE A 187 -0.53 11.52 1.77
C ILE A 187 -0.94 12.23 3.06
N GLU A 188 -1.64 13.38 2.97
CA GLU A 188 -2.21 14.08 4.14
C GLU A 188 -3.28 13.22 4.79
N TYR A 189 -4.27 12.76 4.01
CA TYR A 189 -5.32 11.86 4.48
C TYR A 189 -4.73 10.57 5.07
N ARG A 190 -3.80 9.92 4.34
CA ARG A 190 -3.15 8.70 4.82
C ARG A 190 -2.43 8.94 6.14
N HIS A 191 -1.60 9.98 6.23
CA HIS A 191 -0.81 10.27 7.44
C HIS A 191 -1.71 10.53 8.65
N GLU A 192 -2.84 11.21 8.44
CA GLU A 192 -3.82 11.52 9.50
C GLU A 192 -4.54 10.27 10.01
N TYR A 193 -5.04 9.42 9.11
CA TYR A 193 -6.01 8.37 9.50
C TYR A 193 -5.44 6.95 9.61
N ILE A 194 -4.27 6.66 9.01
CA ILE A 194 -3.80 5.27 8.95
C ILE A 194 -3.56 4.61 10.32
N ALA A 195 -3.11 5.37 11.32
CA ALA A 195 -2.93 4.86 12.67
C ALA A 195 -4.26 4.45 13.31
N GLU A 196 -5.32 5.22 13.06
CA GLU A 196 -6.65 4.93 13.57
C GLU A 196 -7.28 3.74 12.85
N LEU A 197 -7.16 3.69 11.51
CA LEU A 197 -7.60 2.54 10.71
C LEU A 197 -6.96 1.23 11.19
N LEU A 198 -5.64 1.22 11.42
CA LEU A 198 -4.93 0.05 11.96
C LEU A 198 -5.41 -0.30 13.37
N SER A 199 -5.68 0.70 14.22
CA SER A 199 -6.18 0.47 15.59
C SER A 199 -7.61 -0.08 15.62
N LEU A 200 -8.41 0.22 14.60
CA LEU A 200 -9.74 -0.37 14.41
C LEU A 200 -9.61 -1.81 13.89
N LEU A 201 -8.71 -2.06 12.94
CA LEU A 201 -8.43 -3.41 12.43
C LEU A 201 -7.91 -4.36 13.53
N ASP A 202 -7.12 -3.87 14.49
CA ASP A 202 -6.66 -4.68 15.62
C ASP A 202 -7.83 -5.24 16.48
N LYS A 203 -9.05 -4.75 16.30
CA LYS A 203 -10.27 -5.22 16.98
C LYS A 203 -11.11 -6.16 16.11
N SER A 204 -10.73 -6.36 14.85
CA SER A 204 -11.43 -7.23 13.90
C SER A 204 -10.85 -8.64 13.92
N GLU A 205 -11.71 -9.66 13.83
CA GLU A 205 -11.28 -11.06 13.74
C GLU A 205 -10.91 -11.47 12.32
N THR A 206 -11.44 -10.76 11.33
CA THR A 206 -11.20 -10.97 9.90
C THR A 206 -10.72 -9.68 9.24
N LEU A 207 -10.05 -9.81 8.09
CA LEU A 207 -9.66 -8.69 7.25
C LEU A 207 -10.44 -8.78 5.94
N GLU A 208 -11.72 -8.44 5.98
CA GLU A 208 -12.59 -8.49 4.80
C GLU A 208 -12.75 -7.12 4.18
N TRP A 209 -12.94 -7.07 2.87
CA TRP A 209 -13.35 -5.86 2.16
C TRP A 209 -14.22 -6.27 0.97
N SER A 210 -15.07 -5.36 0.52
CA SER A 210 -15.98 -5.57 -0.60
C SER A 210 -15.22 -5.68 -1.93
N ASP A 211 -15.76 -6.46 -2.87
CA ASP A 211 -15.22 -6.49 -4.24
C ASP A 211 -15.37 -5.14 -4.95
N ASP A 212 -16.29 -4.30 -4.45
CA ASP A 212 -16.63 -2.96 -4.93
C ASP A 212 -15.95 -1.82 -4.15
N VAL A 213 -14.86 -2.06 -3.41
CA VAL A 213 -14.06 -0.99 -2.75
C VAL A 213 -13.67 0.13 -3.71
N LEU A 214 -13.67 -0.17 -5.01
CA LEU A 214 -13.34 0.77 -6.07
C LEU A 214 -14.56 1.52 -6.66
N ALA A 215 -15.77 1.32 -6.16
CA ALA A 215 -16.95 2.11 -6.53
C ALA A 215 -17.06 3.37 -5.63
N PRO A 216 -17.50 4.52 -6.16
CA PRO A 216 -17.84 5.68 -5.32
C PRO A 216 -18.90 5.31 -4.27
N PRO A 217 -18.86 5.89 -3.06
CA PRO A 217 -19.92 5.69 -2.09
C PRO A 217 -21.26 6.18 -2.66
N ASP A 218 -22.33 5.41 -2.51
CA ASP A 218 -23.67 5.82 -2.92
C ASP A 218 -24.08 7.08 -2.13
N GLU A 219 -24.37 8.19 -2.81
CA GLU A 219 -24.80 9.46 -2.20
C GLU A 219 -26.23 9.43 -1.64
N SER A 220 -26.83 8.25 -1.44
CA SER A 220 -28.19 8.10 -0.92
C SER A 220 -28.21 7.88 0.60
N GLU A 221 -28.11 8.97 1.37
CA GLU A 221 -28.73 9.11 2.71
C GLU A 221 -29.53 10.42 2.77
#